data_AF-A0AB34JKA1-F1
#
_entry.id   AF-A0AB34JKA1-F1
#
_cell.length_a   1.000
_cell.length_b   1.000
_cell.length_c   1.000
_cell.angle_alpha   90.00
_cell.angle_beta   90.00
_cell.angle_gamma   90.00
#
_symmetry.space_group_name_H-M   'P 1'
#
loop_
_entity.id
_entity.type
_entity.pdbx_description
1 polymer ?
#
loop_
_entity_poly.entity_id
_entity_poly.type
_entity_poly.pdbx_seq_one_letter_code
_entity_poly.pdbx_strand_id
1 'polypeptide(L)'
;MPNRNWRDDWNPLMIEWLSVNGYRSLANSRYVDANNSVATNIEDYKNEINALVEAGWTRDDAEACTLLTNDARPGMARALREGSPVYASSTLAVCDVLIEHGRRQEEARRLSGDPQPANLYRNLHGRLGLMADDPNWISLDREVRNRRMFLPKKAGSDGPTWWFTSSSIIKAECDSQCFLPDGFAVRNTYVGGQVVHEYVNSDVVCFESAPADEDGLHAAIMLGNGTRGAFPPNCRFELTDVIEGGFEAPNGVFVRQRLLVVRATYAWQLTTREVQRVERVVLASREALYTRSLLGSCCFHKYSSSGMGIRLPLEVARHIARFASSHD
;
A
#
# COMPACT_ATOMS: atom_id res chain seq x y z
N MET A 1 -4.70 -4.34 -21.23
CA MET A 1 -3.75 -3.62 -22.10
C MET A 1 -2.34 -4.11 -21.78
N PRO A 2 -1.60 -4.72 -22.72
CA PRO A 2 -0.35 -5.44 -22.38
C PRO A 2 0.88 -4.59 -22.05
N ASN A 3 0.88 -3.27 -22.32
CA ASN A 3 2.09 -2.42 -22.22
C ASN A 3 1.98 -1.25 -21.23
N ARG A 4 0.99 -1.26 -20.33
CA ARG A 4 0.80 -0.15 -19.38
C ARG A 4 1.70 -0.33 -18.15
N ASN A 5 2.61 0.60 -17.91
CA ASN A 5 3.50 0.62 -16.76
C ASN A 5 3.03 1.66 -15.70
N TRP A 6 3.71 1.74 -14.57
CA TRP A 6 3.32 2.65 -13.48
C TRP A 6 3.44 4.14 -13.85
N ARG A 7 4.36 4.52 -14.76
CA ARG A 7 4.52 5.90 -15.24
C ARG A 7 3.30 6.36 -16.03
N ASP A 8 2.57 5.44 -16.68
CA ASP A 8 1.31 5.75 -17.37
C ASP A 8 0.17 6.11 -16.40
N ASP A 9 0.22 5.61 -15.16
CA ASP A 9 -0.75 5.93 -14.11
C ASP A 9 -0.40 7.22 -13.36
N TRP A 10 0.81 7.76 -13.56
CA TRP A 10 1.33 8.86 -12.75
C TRP A 10 0.47 10.13 -12.85
N ASN A 11 0.16 10.57 -14.08
CA ASN A 11 -0.64 11.79 -14.28
C ASN A 11 -2.01 11.72 -13.58
N PRO A 12 -2.84 10.67 -13.78
CA PRO A 12 -4.12 10.58 -13.07
C PRO A 12 -3.96 10.42 -11.55
N LEU A 13 -2.93 9.69 -11.07
CA LEU A 13 -2.65 9.58 -9.63
C LEU A 13 -2.36 10.95 -9.00
N MET A 14 -1.57 11.80 -9.67
CA MET A 14 -1.25 13.15 -9.17
C MET A 14 -2.43 14.10 -9.21
N ILE A 15 -3.27 14.02 -10.26
CA ILE A 15 -4.54 14.78 -10.32
C ILE A 15 -5.42 14.43 -9.12
N GLU A 16 -5.54 13.13 -8.83
CA GLU A 16 -6.33 12.67 -7.70
C GLU A 16 -5.74 13.13 -6.37
N TRP A 17 -4.43 13.01 -6.19
CA TRP A 17 -3.71 13.49 -5.00
C TRP A 17 -3.96 14.99 -4.77
N LEU A 18 -3.83 15.82 -5.80
CA LEU A 18 -4.11 17.27 -5.71
C LEU A 18 -5.56 17.53 -5.29
N SER A 19 -6.51 16.80 -5.86
CA SER A 19 -7.94 16.94 -5.55
C SER A 19 -8.25 16.60 -4.09
N VAL A 20 -7.69 15.49 -3.59
CA VAL A 20 -7.88 15.02 -2.21
C VAL A 20 -7.24 15.95 -1.19
N ASN A 21 -6.09 16.55 -1.52
CA ASN A 21 -5.39 17.50 -0.65
C ASN A 21 -5.91 18.95 -0.74
N GLY A 22 -7.05 19.18 -1.41
CA GLY A 22 -7.71 20.49 -1.45
C GLY A 22 -7.22 21.43 -2.56
N TYR A 23 -6.28 21.00 -3.40
CA TYR A 23 -5.76 21.76 -4.54
C TYR A 23 -6.59 21.57 -5.82
N ARG A 24 -7.92 21.60 -5.69
CA ARG A 24 -8.85 21.26 -6.80
C ARG A 24 -8.66 22.10 -8.06
N SER A 25 -8.29 23.38 -7.93
CA SER A 25 -8.01 24.25 -9.09
C SER A 25 -6.75 23.84 -9.86
N LEU A 26 -5.82 23.13 -9.19
CA LEU A 26 -4.56 22.65 -9.76
C LEU A 26 -4.65 21.19 -10.22
N ALA A 27 -5.73 20.46 -9.87
CA ALA A 27 -5.94 19.06 -10.20
C ALA A 27 -6.32 18.85 -11.68
N ASN A 28 -5.37 19.10 -12.60
CA ASN A 28 -5.52 18.89 -14.04
C ASN A 28 -4.19 18.47 -14.69
N SER A 29 -4.26 17.80 -15.84
CA SER A 29 -3.07 17.26 -16.52
C SER A 29 -2.04 18.33 -16.85
N ARG A 30 -2.46 19.52 -17.30
CA ARG A 30 -1.54 20.61 -17.64
C ARG A 30 -0.68 21.04 -16.45
N TYR A 31 -1.27 21.17 -15.26
CA TYR A 31 -0.54 21.53 -14.06
C TYR A 31 0.40 20.40 -13.63
N VAL A 32 -0.08 19.15 -13.65
CA VAL A 32 0.73 17.97 -13.30
C VAL A 32 1.92 17.83 -14.25
N ASP A 33 1.74 17.94 -15.56
CA ASP A 33 2.84 17.81 -16.53
C ASP A 33 3.90 18.91 -16.36
N ALA A 34 3.48 20.11 -15.94
CA ALA A 34 4.40 21.24 -15.75
C ALA A 34 5.12 21.24 -14.39
N ASN A 35 4.49 20.72 -13.33
CA ASN A 35 4.99 20.89 -11.95
C ASN A 35 5.19 19.58 -11.18
N ASN A 36 4.52 18.49 -11.60
CA ASN A 36 4.52 17.20 -10.93
C ASN A 36 4.75 16.07 -11.94
N SER A 37 5.56 16.31 -12.97
CA SER A 37 5.93 15.25 -13.91
C SER A 37 6.77 14.18 -13.19
N VAL A 38 6.86 12.98 -13.78
CA VAL A 38 7.77 11.93 -13.27
C VAL A 38 9.20 12.47 -13.18
N ALA A 39 9.68 13.18 -14.21
CA ALA A 39 11.02 13.74 -14.23
C ALA A 39 11.25 14.80 -13.14
N THR A 40 10.26 15.67 -12.91
CA THR A 40 10.31 16.68 -11.84
C THR A 40 10.42 16.01 -10.48
N ASN A 41 9.58 15.01 -10.21
CA ASN A 41 9.59 14.31 -8.92
C ASN A 41 10.86 13.47 -8.72
N ILE A 42 11.42 12.88 -9.78
CA ILE A 42 12.72 12.21 -9.70
C ILE A 42 13.81 13.19 -9.24
N GLU A 43 13.81 14.41 -9.75
CA GLU A 43 14.77 15.44 -9.31
C GLU A 43 14.50 15.88 -7.87
N ASP A 44 13.24 16.08 -7.49
CA ASP A 44 12.85 16.47 -6.13
C ASP A 44 13.23 15.41 -5.08
N TYR A 45 13.09 14.13 -5.44
CA TYR A 45 13.43 12.98 -4.59
C TYR A 45 14.81 12.38 -4.86
N LYS A 46 15.69 13.05 -5.61
CA LYS A 46 16.97 12.48 -6.06
C LYS A 46 17.83 11.91 -4.93
N ASN A 47 17.81 12.55 -3.76
CA ASN A 47 18.60 12.10 -2.61
C ASN A 47 18.05 10.80 -2.02
N GLU A 48 16.72 10.65 -1.93
CA GLU A 48 16.09 9.40 -1.47
C GLU A 48 16.32 8.27 -2.48
N ILE A 49 16.18 8.57 -3.78
CA ILE A 49 16.42 7.61 -4.86
C ILE A 49 17.88 7.15 -4.84
N ASN A 50 18.84 8.07 -4.74
CA ASN A 50 20.26 7.71 -4.69
C ASN A 50 20.59 6.90 -3.43
N ALA A 51 20.01 7.21 -2.27
CA ALA A 51 20.22 6.43 -1.05
C ALA A 51 19.71 4.99 -1.19
N LEU A 52 18.60 4.74 -1.91
CA LEU A 52 18.14 3.39 -2.23
C LEU A 52 19.10 2.68 -3.20
N VAL A 53 19.59 3.39 -4.22
CA VAL A 53 20.57 2.82 -5.17
C VAL A 53 21.88 2.44 -4.46
N GLU A 54 22.37 3.28 -3.55
CA GLU A 54 23.53 2.99 -2.70
C GLU A 54 23.28 1.78 -1.79
N ALA A 55 22.04 1.56 -1.37
CA ALA A 55 21.61 0.37 -0.63
C ALA A 55 21.38 -0.87 -1.53
N GLY A 56 21.78 -0.83 -2.80
CA GLY A 56 21.74 -1.96 -3.73
C GLY A 56 20.45 -2.12 -4.53
N TRP A 57 19.59 -1.09 -4.55
CA TRP A 57 18.40 -1.09 -5.41
C TRP A 57 18.78 -0.74 -6.84
N THR A 58 18.06 -1.29 -7.81
CA THR A 58 18.18 -0.79 -9.18
C THR A 58 17.60 0.63 -9.25
N ARG A 59 18.07 1.45 -10.18
CA ARG A 59 17.55 2.82 -10.33
C ARG A 59 16.05 2.84 -10.62
N ASP A 60 15.57 1.94 -11.49
CA ASP A 60 14.15 1.83 -11.82
C ASP A 60 13.30 1.44 -10.59
N ASP A 61 13.78 0.49 -9.77
CA ASP A 61 13.09 0.08 -8.54
C ASP A 61 13.06 1.21 -7.51
N ALA A 62 14.19 1.93 -7.35
CA ALA A 62 14.29 3.07 -6.45
C ALA A 62 13.35 4.21 -6.86
N GLU A 63 13.26 4.51 -8.16
CA GLU A 63 12.32 5.51 -8.70
C GLU A 63 10.87 5.10 -8.44
N ALA A 64 10.49 3.87 -8.83
CA ALA A 64 9.13 3.36 -8.65
C ALA A 64 8.73 3.33 -7.18
N CYS A 65 9.60 2.82 -6.31
CA CYS A 65 9.35 2.77 -4.86
C CYS A 65 9.16 4.18 -4.27
N THR A 66 10.08 5.10 -4.57
CA THR A 66 10.06 6.44 -3.97
C THR A 66 8.80 7.20 -4.36
N LEU A 67 8.53 7.31 -5.66
CA LEU A 67 7.40 8.08 -6.18
C LEU A 67 6.04 7.46 -5.80
N LEU A 68 5.91 6.13 -5.89
CA LEU A 68 4.65 5.46 -5.60
C LEU A 68 4.33 5.40 -4.09
N THR A 69 5.35 5.36 -3.23
CA THR A 69 5.15 5.33 -1.78
C THR A 69 4.91 6.71 -1.17
N ASN A 70 5.47 7.78 -1.75
CA ASN A 70 5.33 9.15 -1.24
C ASN A 70 4.05 9.83 -1.74
N ASP A 71 3.86 9.93 -3.06
CA ASP A 71 2.82 10.80 -3.62
C ASP A 71 1.61 10.03 -4.15
N ALA A 72 1.84 8.89 -4.81
CA ALA A 72 0.77 8.16 -5.49
C ALA A 72 -0.10 7.30 -4.57
N ARG A 73 0.35 7.13 -3.33
CA ARG A 73 -0.21 6.21 -2.34
C ARG A 73 -1.72 6.40 -2.06
N PRO A 74 -2.27 7.61 -1.83
CA PRO A 74 -3.70 7.76 -1.53
C PRO A 74 -4.62 7.26 -2.65
N GLY A 75 -4.26 7.54 -3.91
CA GLY A 75 -5.05 7.12 -5.06
C GLY A 75 -5.04 5.61 -5.28
N MET A 76 -3.87 4.98 -5.13
CA MET A 76 -3.76 3.53 -5.15
C MET A 76 -4.56 2.87 -4.03
N ALA A 77 -4.47 3.39 -2.80
CA ALA A 77 -5.18 2.85 -1.65
C ALA A 77 -6.71 2.92 -1.83
N ARG A 78 -7.23 4.04 -2.36
CA ARG A 78 -8.65 4.17 -2.70
C ARG A 78 -9.06 3.15 -3.77
N ALA A 79 -8.32 3.07 -4.88
CA ALA A 79 -8.63 2.14 -5.95
C ALA A 79 -8.69 0.69 -5.45
N LEU A 80 -7.76 0.29 -4.57
CA LEU A 80 -7.78 -1.03 -3.93
C LEU A 80 -9.02 -1.26 -3.06
N ARG A 81 -9.40 -0.31 -2.20
CA ARG A 81 -10.61 -0.42 -1.36
C ARG A 81 -11.89 -0.55 -2.19
N GLU A 82 -11.96 0.15 -3.31
CA GLU A 82 -13.10 0.12 -4.23
C GLU A 82 -13.07 -1.08 -5.21
N GLY A 83 -12.02 -1.91 -5.18
CA GLY A 83 -11.84 -2.99 -6.16
C GLY A 83 -11.65 -2.49 -7.59
N SER A 84 -11.18 -1.25 -7.77
CA SER A 84 -11.01 -0.61 -9.07
C SER A 84 -9.64 -0.95 -9.69
N PRO A 85 -9.59 -1.40 -10.96
CA PRO A 85 -8.33 -1.75 -11.62
C PRO A 85 -7.57 -0.54 -12.19
N VAL A 86 -8.04 0.70 -11.94
CA VAL A 86 -7.56 1.91 -12.65
C VAL A 86 -6.06 2.21 -12.44
N TYR A 87 -5.49 1.80 -11.30
CA TYR A 87 -4.08 1.95 -10.94
C TYR A 87 -3.40 0.61 -10.65
N ALA A 88 -3.87 -0.46 -11.30
CA ALA A 88 -3.33 -1.80 -11.10
C ALA A 88 -1.84 -1.89 -11.50
N SER A 89 -1.41 -1.19 -12.56
CA SER A 89 -0.01 -1.18 -12.99
C SER A 89 0.91 -0.59 -11.91
N SER A 90 0.54 0.54 -11.31
CA SER A 90 1.29 1.13 -10.19
C SER A 90 1.28 0.29 -8.94
N THR A 91 0.11 -0.26 -8.60
CA THR A 91 -0.04 -1.12 -7.41
C THR A 91 0.82 -2.39 -7.55
N LEU A 92 0.81 -3.03 -8.72
CA LEU A 92 1.66 -4.18 -8.99
C LEU A 92 3.13 -3.81 -8.97
N ALA A 93 3.52 -2.71 -9.64
CA ALA A 93 4.91 -2.28 -9.69
C ALA A 93 5.50 -2.04 -8.28
N VAL A 94 4.78 -1.32 -7.40
CA VAL A 94 5.28 -1.09 -6.04
C VAL A 94 5.25 -2.35 -5.17
N CYS A 95 4.26 -3.23 -5.36
CA CYS A 95 4.23 -4.53 -4.68
C CYS A 95 5.42 -5.40 -5.08
N ASP A 96 5.67 -5.55 -6.38
CA ASP A 96 6.75 -6.39 -6.91
C ASP A 96 8.10 -5.89 -6.39
N VAL A 97 8.34 -4.58 -6.48
CA VAL A 97 9.57 -3.93 -5.99
C VAL A 97 9.74 -4.16 -4.48
N LEU A 98 8.72 -3.87 -3.67
CA LEU A 98 8.81 -4.03 -2.21
C LEU A 98 8.98 -5.51 -1.83
N ILE A 99 8.17 -6.41 -2.37
CA ILE A 99 8.21 -7.84 -2.03
C ILE A 99 9.56 -8.45 -2.39
N GLU A 100 10.07 -8.17 -3.60
CA GLU A 100 11.36 -8.67 -4.04
C GLU A 100 12.49 -8.17 -3.15
N HIS A 101 12.50 -6.88 -2.80
CA HIS A 101 13.49 -6.35 -1.87
C HIS A 101 13.34 -6.92 -0.45
N GLY A 102 12.12 -7.13 0.02
CA GLY A 102 11.86 -7.82 1.29
C GLY A 102 12.44 -9.23 1.33
N ARG A 103 12.26 -10.01 0.24
CA ARG A 103 12.86 -11.35 0.11
C ARG A 103 14.38 -11.32 0.12
N ARG A 104 15.00 -10.40 -0.61
CA ARG A 104 16.47 -10.24 -0.64
C ARG A 104 17.02 -9.87 0.74
N GLN A 105 16.36 -8.95 1.43
CA GLN A 105 16.76 -8.55 2.79
C GLN A 105 16.65 -9.70 3.78
N GLU A 106 15.57 -10.51 3.70
CA GLU A 106 15.41 -11.69 4.56
C GLU A 106 16.44 -12.77 4.26
N GLU A 107 16.68 -13.07 2.99
CA GLU A 107 17.69 -14.05 2.59
C GLU A 107 19.09 -13.63 3.02
N ALA A 108 19.43 -12.35 2.86
CA ALA A 108 20.71 -11.81 3.33
C ALA A 108 20.88 -11.95 4.84
N ARG A 109 19.83 -11.68 5.64
CA ARG A 109 19.84 -11.90 7.10
C ARG A 109 20.00 -13.38 7.45
N ARG A 110 19.26 -14.25 6.77
CA ARG A 110 19.33 -15.71 6.97
C ARG A 110 20.73 -16.25 6.71
N LEU A 111 21.41 -15.76 5.67
CA LEU A 111 22.76 -16.19 5.30
C LEU A 111 23.85 -15.62 6.23
N SER A 112 23.68 -14.37 6.70
CA SER A 112 24.63 -13.71 7.61
C SER A 112 24.46 -14.12 9.06
N GLY A 113 23.27 -14.60 9.47
CA GLY A 113 22.91 -14.82 10.86
C GLY A 113 22.57 -13.52 11.61
N ASP A 114 22.36 -12.42 10.88
CA ASP A 114 21.99 -11.14 11.46
C ASP A 114 20.60 -11.21 12.12
N PRO A 115 20.38 -10.44 13.21
CA PRO A 115 19.08 -10.38 13.84
C PRO A 115 18.02 -9.77 12.91
N GLN A 116 16.75 -9.98 13.26
CA GLN A 116 15.64 -9.30 12.60
C GLN A 116 15.77 -7.77 12.74
N PRO A 117 15.29 -6.99 11.76
CA PRO A 117 15.38 -5.53 11.83
C PRO A 117 14.58 -5.00 13.02
N ALA A 118 14.96 -3.84 13.51
CA ALA A 118 14.26 -3.18 14.61
C ALA A 118 12.76 -3.02 14.29
N ASN A 119 11.92 -3.16 15.32
CA ASN A 119 10.50 -2.87 15.21
C ASN A 119 10.32 -1.42 14.77
N LEU A 120 9.30 -1.17 13.95
CA LEU A 120 8.97 0.18 13.48
C LEU A 120 7.73 0.70 14.18
N TYR A 121 7.58 2.02 14.23
CA TYR A 121 6.54 2.67 14.99
C TYR A 121 5.81 3.71 14.14
N ARG A 122 4.51 3.88 14.42
CA ARG A 122 3.70 4.94 13.83
C ARG A 122 2.50 5.29 14.68
N ASN A 123 2.08 6.56 14.64
CA ASN A 123 0.84 7.00 15.26
C ASN A 123 -0.39 6.43 14.53
N LEU A 124 -1.38 5.95 15.29
CA LEU A 124 -2.64 5.44 14.75
C LEU A 124 -3.50 6.56 14.13
N HIS A 125 -3.63 7.68 14.86
CA HIS A 125 -4.40 8.86 14.51
C HIS A 125 -3.49 10.07 14.18
N GLY A 126 -4.12 11.18 13.80
CA GLY A 126 -3.45 12.44 13.52
C GLY A 126 -3.01 12.56 12.05
N ARG A 127 -2.48 13.75 11.71
CA ARG A 127 -1.89 13.99 10.40
C ARG A 127 -0.69 13.06 10.24
N LEU A 128 -0.57 12.39 9.09
CA LEU A 128 0.43 11.34 8.83
C LEU A 128 0.30 10.09 9.72
N GLY A 129 -0.81 9.94 10.45
CA GLY A 129 -1.16 8.70 11.16
C GLY A 129 -1.72 7.63 10.21
N LEU A 130 -1.78 6.39 10.69
CA LEU A 130 -2.22 5.24 9.89
C LEU A 130 -3.66 5.39 9.37
N MET A 131 -4.58 5.91 10.19
CA MET A 131 -5.97 6.13 9.79
C MET A 131 -6.16 7.24 8.76
N ALA A 132 -5.23 8.20 8.68
CA ALA A 132 -5.27 9.23 7.64
C ALA A 132 -4.92 8.64 6.27
N ASP A 133 -4.07 7.63 6.24
CA ASP A 133 -3.61 6.98 5.01
C ASP A 133 -4.53 5.86 4.57
N ASP A 134 -5.07 5.10 5.52
CA ASP A 134 -6.02 4.03 5.25
C ASP A 134 -7.09 3.92 6.35
N PRO A 135 -8.38 4.20 6.04
CA PRO A 135 -9.45 4.12 7.01
C PRO A 135 -9.66 2.71 7.57
N ASN A 136 -9.15 1.65 6.95
CA ASN A 136 -9.24 0.28 7.50
C ASN A 136 -8.61 0.17 8.91
N TRP A 137 -7.65 1.03 9.25
CA TRP A 137 -7.06 1.09 10.60
C TRP A 137 -8.06 1.48 11.70
N ILE A 138 -9.23 2.06 11.36
CA ILE A 138 -10.30 2.29 12.34
C ILE A 138 -10.78 0.99 13.00
N SER A 139 -10.63 -0.13 12.30
CA SER A 139 -11.04 -1.43 12.81
C SER A 139 -10.17 -1.86 14.00
N LEU A 140 -8.88 -1.47 14.02
CA LEU A 140 -7.98 -1.70 15.16
C LEU A 140 -8.41 -0.89 16.38
N ASP A 141 -8.71 0.41 16.20
CA ASP A 141 -9.21 1.28 17.27
C ASP A 141 -10.52 0.73 17.87
N ARG A 142 -11.44 0.27 17.01
CA ARG A 142 -12.68 -0.39 17.45
C ARG A 142 -12.40 -1.66 18.25
N GLU A 143 -11.47 -2.49 17.78
CA GLU A 143 -11.16 -3.76 18.45
C GLU A 143 -10.59 -3.53 19.85
N VAL A 144 -9.62 -2.62 19.97
CA VAL A 144 -9.00 -2.28 21.27
C VAL A 144 -10.02 -1.70 22.23
N ARG A 145 -10.95 -0.85 21.76
CA ARG A 145 -12.03 -0.30 22.61
C ARG A 145 -13.06 -1.34 23.03
N ASN A 146 -13.41 -2.26 22.14
CA ASN A 146 -14.41 -3.29 22.40
C ASN A 146 -13.86 -4.40 23.31
N ARG A 147 -12.57 -4.73 23.20
CA ARG A 147 -11.89 -5.69 24.09
C ARG A 147 -11.35 -5.00 25.34
N ARG A 148 -12.25 -4.57 26.25
CA ARG A 148 -11.87 -4.43 27.67
C ARG A 148 -11.62 -5.83 28.22
N MET A 149 -10.34 -6.18 28.42
CA MET A 149 -9.83 -7.46 28.96
C MET A 149 -9.76 -8.62 27.96
N PHE A 150 -8.71 -9.43 28.11
CA PHE A 150 -8.37 -10.66 27.38
C PHE A 150 -7.49 -10.48 26.13
N LEU A 151 -6.26 -10.02 26.32
CA LEU A 151 -5.11 -10.65 25.68
C LEU A 151 -4.02 -10.92 26.72
N PRO A 152 -4.00 -12.12 27.31
CA PRO A 152 -2.73 -12.79 27.53
C PRO A 152 -2.69 -13.96 26.55
N LYS A 153 -2.03 -13.76 25.39
CA LYS A 153 -1.52 -14.91 24.64
C LYS A 153 -0.39 -15.51 25.47
N LYS A 154 -0.71 -16.50 26.31
CA LYS A 154 0.26 -17.56 26.57
C LYS A 154 0.51 -18.24 25.23
N ALA A 155 1.78 -18.46 24.88
CA ALA A 155 2.15 -19.21 23.68
C ALA A 155 1.36 -20.54 23.64
N GLY A 156 0.52 -20.73 22.61
CA GLY A 156 -0.21 -21.98 22.36
C GLY A 156 -1.72 -22.03 22.63
N SER A 157 -2.44 -20.92 22.81
CA SER A 157 -3.92 -20.95 22.90
C SER A 157 -4.63 -20.40 21.66
N ASP A 158 -5.57 -21.17 21.12
CA ASP A 158 -6.47 -20.92 19.98
C ASP A 158 -7.50 -19.80 20.20
N GLY A 159 -7.07 -18.67 20.79
CA GLY A 159 -7.92 -17.50 20.92
C GLY A 159 -8.14 -16.82 19.57
N PRO A 160 -9.29 -16.16 19.34
CA PRO A 160 -9.54 -15.45 18.10
C PRO A 160 -8.55 -14.29 17.93
N THR A 161 -7.58 -14.52 17.06
CA THR A 161 -6.68 -13.50 16.51
C THR A 161 -7.51 -12.49 15.73
N TRP A 162 -7.40 -11.21 16.09
CA TRP A 162 -7.95 -10.14 15.28
C TRP A 162 -6.93 -9.68 14.24
N TRP A 163 -7.37 -9.58 12.99
CA TRP A 163 -6.54 -9.12 11.88
C TRP A 163 -7.38 -8.37 10.85
N PHE A 164 -6.71 -7.55 10.06
CA PHE A 164 -7.28 -6.87 8.89
C PHE A 164 -6.22 -6.70 7.81
N THR A 165 -6.64 -6.23 6.64
CA THR A 165 -5.74 -5.96 5.51
C THR A 165 -5.70 -4.46 5.22
N SER A 166 -4.48 -3.90 5.13
CA SER A 166 -4.28 -2.52 4.69
C SER A 166 -4.41 -2.45 3.17
N SER A 167 -5.17 -1.48 2.67
CA SER A 167 -5.22 -1.14 1.25
C SER A 167 -4.13 -0.14 0.86
N SER A 168 -3.46 0.50 1.81
CA SER A 168 -2.35 1.42 1.55
C SER A 168 -1.00 0.76 1.81
N ILE A 169 0.03 1.30 1.15
CA ILE A 169 1.42 1.18 1.61
C ILE A 169 1.50 1.79 3.01
N ILE A 170 2.12 1.07 3.94
CA ILE A 170 2.36 1.56 5.30
C ILE A 170 3.84 1.86 5.45
N LYS A 171 4.19 3.12 5.67
CA LYS A 171 5.56 3.52 6.05
C LYS A 171 5.62 3.65 7.58
N ALA A 172 6.74 3.28 8.19
CA ALA A 172 6.94 3.44 9.63
C ALA A 172 8.43 3.69 9.90
N GLU A 173 8.75 4.15 11.11
CA GLU A 173 10.12 4.50 11.48
C GLU A 173 10.48 4.10 12.91
N CYS A 174 11.76 3.94 13.17
CA CYS A 174 12.34 3.67 14.47
C CYS A 174 13.47 4.66 14.81
N ASP A 175 13.45 5.85 14.19
CA ASP A 175 14.41 6.90 14.51
C ASP A 175 14.31 7.25 16.00
N SER A 176 15.45 7.16 16.69
CA SER A 176 15.58 7.51 18.11
C SER A 176 15.04 8.90 18.46
N GLN A 177 15.06 9.85 17.51
CA GLN A 177 14.56 11.21 17.70
C GLN A 177 13.03 11.30 17.73
N CYS A 178 12.32 10.26 17.27
CA CYS A 178 10.86 10.20 17.32
C CYS A 178 10.33 9.80 18.71
N PHE A 179 11.16 9.24 19.60
CA PHE A 179 10.72 8.82 20.93
C PHE A 179 10.99 9.92 21.96
N LEU A 180 9.91 10.59 22.38
CA LEU A 180 9.94 11.62 23.41
C LEU A 180 9.28 11.08 24.69
N PRO A 181 9.63 11.61 25.88
CA PRO A 181 8.99 11.21 27.14
C PRO A 181 7.46 11.39 27.12
N ASP A 182 6.98 12.38 26.38
CA ASP A 182 5.54 12.67 26.24
C ASP A 182 4.87 11.82 25.16
N GLY A 183 5.64 11.21 24.24
CA GLY A 183 5.07 10.39 23.17
C GLY A 183 5.97 10.08 21.98
N PHE A 184 5.41 9.36 21.02
CA PHE A 184 5.98 9.16 19.69
C PHE A 184 5.64 10.35 18.78
N ALA A 185 6.67 11.04 18.33
CA ALA A 185 6.58 12.19 17.46
C ALA A 185 6.55 11.78 15.98
N VAL A 186 5.86 12.58 15.16
CA VAL A 186 5.91 12.48 13.71
C VAL A 186 7.07 13.32 13.20
N ARG A 187 7.88 12.74 12.31
CA ARG A 187 8.96 13.45 11.62
C ARG A 187 8.41 14.28 10.45
N ASN A 188 8.42 15.60 10.60
CA ASN A 188 8.10 16.54 9.53
C ASN A 188 9.36 17.12 8.90
N THR A 189 9.37 17.27 7.58
CA THR A 189 10.44 17.98 6.87
C THR A 189 9.83 19.23 6.23
N TYR A 190 10.29 20.40 6.65
CA TYR A 190 9.83 21.70 6.15
C TYR A 190 10.68 22.21 4.99
N VAL A 191 10.16 23.24 4.29
CA VAL A 191 10.90 23.94 3.24
C VAL A 191 12.23 24.44 3.79
N GLY A 192 13.34 24.10 3.12
CA GLY A 192 14.71 24.33 3.60
C GLY A 192 15.36 23.13 4.29
N GLY A 193 14.68 21.98 4.34
CA GLY A 193 15.25 20.72 4.84
C GLY A 193 15.26 20.59 6.36
N GLN A 194 14.65 21.54 7.07
CA GLN A 194 14.54 21.47 8.52
C GLN A 194 13.64 20.29 8.92
N VAL A 195 14.19 19.39 9.72
CA VAL A 195 13.47 18.26 10.30
C VAL A 195 12.97 18.65 11.68
N VAL A 196 11.66 18.50 11.91
CA VAL A 196 11.02 18.76 13.20
C VAL A 196 10.27 17.50 13.63
N HIS A 197 10.37 17.17 14.91
CA HIS A 197 9.64 16.07 15.52
C HIS A 197 8.47 16.66 16.31
N GLU A 198 7.26 16.41 15.83
CA GLU A 198 6.02 16.93 16.42
C GLU A 198 5.29 15.83 17.17
N TYR A 199 5.10 16.04 18.47
CA TYR A 199 4.30 15.14 19.29
C TYR A 199 2.86 15.06 18.78
N VAL A 200 2.33 13.84 18.69
CA VAL A 200 0.94 13.57 18.33
C VAL A 200 0.30 12.75 19.43
N ASN A 201 -0.76 13.28 20.04
CA ASN A 201 -1.54 12.57 21.05
C ASN A 201 -2.42 11.50 20.39
N SER A 202 -1.86 10.31 20.20
CA SER A 202 -2.48 9.13 19.59
C SER A 202 -1.97 7.84 20.25
N ASP A 203 -2.67 6.72 20.08
CA ASP A 203 -2.03 5.42 20.29
C ASP A 203 -0.86 5.24 19.31
N VAL A 204 0.19 4.56 19.77
CA VAL A 204 1.35 4.19 18.97
C VAL A 204 1.19 2.74 18.50
N VAL A 205 1.37 2.49 17.23
CA VAL A 205 1.41 1.14 16.65
C VAL A 205 2.86 0.73 16.48
N CYS A 206 3.22 -0.42 17.06
CA CYS A 206 4.50 -1.09 16.89
C CYS A 206 4.34 -2.22 15.88
N PHE A 207 5.10 -2.17 14.79
CA PHE A 207 5.19 -3.24 13.82
C PHE A 207 6.30 -4.20 14.27
N GLU A 208 5.89 -5.34 14.83
CA GLU A 208 6.79 -6.39 15.28
C GLU A 208 7.46 -7.06 14.07
N SER A 209 8.80 -7.05 14.06
CA SER A 209 9.60 -7.79 13.09
C SER A 209 9.73 -9.25 13.52
N ALA A 210 9.47 -10.17 12.59
CA ALA A 210 9.68 -11.60 12.79
C ALA A 210 10.33 -12.24 11.54
N PRO A 211 11.06 -13.37 11.70
CA PRO A 211 11.57 -14.13 10.57
C PRO A 211 10.46 -14.60 9.66
N ALA A 212 10.75 -14.75 8.36
CA ALA A 212 9.80 -15.29 7.41
C ALA A 212 9.38 -16.73 7.76
N ASP A 213 8.12 -17.06 7.50
CA ASP A 213 7.56 -18.40 7.68
C ASP A 213 6.72 -18.83 6.47
N GLU A 214 5.91 -19.88 6.63
CA GLU A 214 5.04 -20.42 5.58
C GLU A 214 3.95 -19.43 5.12
N ASP A 215 3.51 -18.52 6.00
CA ASP A 215 2.52 -17.48 5.72
C ASP A 215 3.12 -16.30 4.94
N GLY A 216 4.44 -16.10 5.01
CA GLY A 216 5.16 -15.13 4.19
C GLY A 216 6.22 -14.33 4.93
N LEU A 217 6.29 -13.03 4.62
CA LEU A 217 7.25 -12.09 5.21
C LEU A 217 6.58 -11.26 6.31
N HIS A 218 7.28 -11.04 7.42
CA HIS A 218 6.74 -10.35 8.60
C HIS A 218 7.49 -9.09 9.01
N ALA A 219 8.76 -8.95 8.63
CA ALA A 219 9.55 -7.76 8.87
C ALA A 219 9.26 -6.66 7.83
N ALA A 220 9.41 -5.39 8.21
CA ALA A 220 9.30 -4.30 7.25
C ALA A 220 10.39 -4.37 6.17
N ILE A 221 10.09 -3.90 4.97
CA ILE A 221 11.10 -3.65 3.94
C ILE A 221 11.85 -2.39 4.33
N MET A 222 13.10 -2.53 4.75
CA MET A 222 13.91 -1.40 5.21
C MET A 222 14.29 -0.51 4.02
N LEU A 223 14.08 0.79 4.19
CA LEU A 223 14.36 1.82 3.20
C LEU A 223 15.58 2.63 3.64
N GLY A 224 16.59 2.72 2.77
CA GLY A 224 17.80 3.51 3.01
C GLY A 224 18.59 3.03 4.22
N ASN A 225 18.75 3.91 5.22
CA ASN A 225 19.67 3.75 6.35
C ASN A 225 19.19 2.80 7.47
N GLY A 226 18.12 2.04 7.26
CA GLY A 226 17.64 1.07 8.26
C GLY A 226 16.85 1.66 9.43
N THR A 227 16.45 2.94 9.38
CA THR A 227 15.56 3.54 10.40
C THR A 227 14.12 3.71 9.93
N ARG A 228 13.87 3.51 8.64
CA ARG A 228 12.55 3.58 8.02
C ARG A 228 12.28 2.31 7.25
N GLY A 229 11.01 1.92 7.20
CA GLY A 229 10.59 0.80 6.39
C GLY A 229 9.20 0.99 5.84
N ALA A 230 8.84 0.09 4.94
CA ALA A 230 7.51 0.03 4.35
C ALA A 230 6.95 -1.39 4.38
N PHE A 231 5.62 -1.46 4.38
CA PHE A 231 4.85 -2.66 4.08
C PHE A 231 4.04 -2.41 2.81
N PRO A 232 3.95 -3.40 1.89
CA PRO A 232 3.21 -3.23 0.65
C PRO A 232 1.69 -3.11 0.91
N PRO A 233 0.91 -2.64 -0.08
CA PRO A 233 -0.53 -2.78 -0.07
C PRO A 233 -0.94 -4.25 0.10
N ASN A 234 -2.15 -4.46 0.59
CA ASN A 234 -2.72 -5.77 0.91
C ASN A 234 -1.92 -6.56 1.97
N CYS A 235 -1.07 -5.90 2.75
CA CYS A 235 -0.45 -6.50 3.91
C CYS A 235 -1.49 -6.76 5.02
N ARG A 236 -1.47 -7.98 5.56
CA ARG A 236 -2.27 -8.38 6.73
C ARG A 236 -1.59 -7.88 7.99
N PHE A 237 -2.34 -7.24 8.88
CA PHE A 237 -1.88 -6.84 10.21
C PHE A 237 -2.71 -7.54 11.28
N GLU A 238 -2.03 -8.28 12.14
CA GLU A 238 -2.59 -9.00 13.29
C GLU A 238 -2.25 -8.25 14.58
N LEU A 239 -3.24 -7.97 15.43
CA LEU A 239 -2.99 -7.43 16.78
C LEU A 239 -2.49 -8.55 17.70
N THR A 240 -1.26 -8.43 18.18
CA THR A 240 -0.62 -9.44 19.04
C THR A 240 -0.62 -9.05 20.51
N ASP A 241 -0.49 -7.76 20.82
CA ASP A 241 -0.43 -7.27 22.21
C ASP A 241 -0.90 -5.82 22.35
N VAL A 242 -1.29 -5.43 23.58
CA VAL A 242 -1.71 -4.07 23.95
C VAL A 242 -1.06 -3.68 25.28
N ILE A 243 -0.23 -2.64 25.25
CA ILE A 243 0.48 -2.13 26.43
C ILE A 243 -0.12 -0.78 26.85
N GLU A 244 -1.03 -0.80 27.82
CA GLU A 244 -1.80 0.38 28.27
C GLU A 244 -0.98 1.40 29.09
N GLY A 245 0.13 0.98 29.73
CA GLY A 245 0.86 1.78 30.73
C GLY A 245 2.05 2.59 30.20
N GLY A 246 2.26 2.62 28.88
CA GLY A 246 3.50 3.10 28.27
C GLY A 246 4.52 1.99 28.05
N PHE A 247 5.59 2.30 27.32
CA PHE A 247 6.60 1.34 26.88
C PHE A 247 7.99 1.96 26.86
N GLU A 248 9.02 1.13 27.03
CA GLU A 248 10.41 1.54 26.82
C GLU A 248 10.75 1.46 25.33
N ALA A 249 11.12 2.58 24.75
CA ALA A 249 11.54 2.69 23.36
C ALA A 249 12.96 2.15 23.16
N PRO A 250 13.39 1.83 21.91
CA PRO A 250 14.73 1.31 21.64
C PRO A 250 15.89 2.20 22.10
N ASN A 251 15.65 3.50 22.29
CA ASN A 251 16.62 4.47 22.80
C ASN A 251 16.63 4.59 24.34
N GLY A 252 15.87 3.75 25.06
CA GLY A 252 15.74 3.77 26.52
C GLY A 252 14.76 4.83 27.05
N VAL A 253 14.08 5.58 26.19
CA VAL A 253 13.05 6.55 26.60
C VAL A 253 11.76 5.81 26.95
N PHE A 254 11.19 6.10 28.13
CA PHE A 254 9.86 5.62 28.47
C PHE A 254 8.79 6.51 27.85
N VAL A 255 8.05 5.96 26.90
CA VAL A 255 6.96 6.63 26.19
C VAL A 255 5.65 6.35 26.89
N ARG A 256 4.93 7.40 27.31
CA ARG A 256 3.69 7.27 28.11
C ARG A 256 2.44 6.85 27.32
N GLN A 257 2.49 6.88 25.99
CA GLN A 257 1.37 6.50 25.15
C GLN A 257 1.19 4.99 25.15
N ARG A 258 -0.05 4.55 25.00
CA ARG A 258 -0.38 3.14 24.80
C ARG A 258 0.26 2.61 23.52
N LEU A 259 0.80 1.39 23.60
CA LEU A 259 1.38 0.68 22.46
C LEU A 259 0.44 -0.43 21.98
N LEU A 260 0.15 -0.45 20.69
CA LEU A 260 -0.55 -1.53 20.00
C LEU A 260 0.49 -2.31 19.18
N VAL A 261 0.78 -3.54 19.56
CA VAL A 261 1.77 -4.36 18.86
C VAL A 261 1.06 -5.16 17.78
N VAL A 262 1.50 -4.98 16.53
CA VAL A 262 0.95 -5.69 15.38
C VAL A 262 2.03 -6.48 14.67
N ARG A 263 1.67 -7.68 14.21
CA ARG A 263 2.49 -8.46 13.30
C ARG A 263 1.99 -8.26 11.87
N ALA A 264 2.91 -7.94 10.98
CA ALA A 264 2.63 -7.87 9.55
C ALA A 264 2.77 -9.26 8.90
N THR A 265 2.00 -9.50 7.85
CA THR A 265 2.23 -10.61 6.91
C THR A 265 1.98 -10.11 5.50
N TYR A 266 2.95 -10.29 4.60
CA TYR A 266 2.80 -9.99 3.18
C TYR A 266 3.59 -10.99 2.34
N ALA A 267 3.49 -10.87 1.02
CA ALA A 267 4.02 -11.85 0.08
C ALA A 267 3.49 -13.27 0.36
N TRP A 268 2.23 -13.33 0.82
CA TRP A 268 1.50 -14.58 1.07
C TRP A 268 1.70 -15.50 -0.12
N GLN A 269 2.20 -16.70 0.13
CA GLN A 269 2.16 -17.72 -0.91
C GLN A 269 0.69 -18.01 -1.15
N LEU A 270 0.10 -17.35 -2.14
CA LEU A 270 -1.21 -17.73 -2.63
C LEU A 270 -1.09 -19.22 -2.91
N THR A 271 -1.82 -20.02 -2.14
CA THR A 271 -1.93 -21.44 -2.44
C THR A 271 -2.41 -21.56 -3.89
N THR A 272 -2.10 -22.65 -4.60
CA THR A 272 -2.48 -22.82 -6.01
C THR A 272 -3.97 -22.50 -6.28
N ARG A 273 -4.84 -22.66 -5.28
CA ARG A 273 -6.27 -22.30 -5.32
C ARG A 273 -6.55 -20.78 -5.28
N GLU A 274 -5.75 -20.02 -4.56
CA GLU A 274 -5.91 -18.56 -4.44
C GLU A 274 -5.24 -17.84 -5.61
N VAL A 275 -4.13 -18.36 -6.14
CA VAL A 275 -3.57 -17.94 -7.45
C VAL A 275 -4.65 -18.08 -8.52
N GLN A 276 -5.33 -19.23 -8.59
CA GLN A 276 -6.45 -19.44 -9.52
C GLN A 276 -7.65 -18.51 -9.29
N ARG A 277 -7.81 -17.92 -8.10
CA ARG A 277 -8.89 -16.98 -7.79
C ARG A 277 -8.49 -15.56 -8.17
N VAL A 278 -7.26 -15.14 -7.85
CA VAL A 278 -6.70 -13.85 -8.26
C VAL A 278 -6.50 -13.81 -9.76
N GLU A 279 -5.98 -14.87 -10.38
CA GLU A 279 -5.92 -15.01 -11.84
C GLU A 279 -7.30 -14.91 -12.47
N ARG A 280 -8.34 -15.51 -11.88
CA ARG A 280 -9.71 -15.35 -12.37
C ARG A 280 -10.22 -13.92 -12.26
N VAL A 281 -9.89 -13.19 -11.19
CA VAL A 281 -10.27 -11.77 -11.05
C VAL A 281 -9.47 -10.88 -12.00
N VAL A 282 -8.18 -11.16 -12.19
CA VAL A 282 -7.30 -10.43 -13.12
C VAL A 282 -7.68 -10.74 -14.58
N LEU A 283 -8.03 -11.99 -14.90
CA LEU A 283 -8.55 -12.39 -16.21
C LEU A 283 -9.93 -11.79 -16.46
N ALA A 284 -10.85 -11.82 -15.50
CA ALA A 284 -12.15 -11.17 -15.61
C ALA A 284 -12.02 -9.65 -15.77
N SER A 285 -11.05 -9.03 -15.10
CA SER A 285 -10.74 -7.60 -15.27
C SER A 285 -10.12 -7.32 -16.65
N ARG A 286 -9.25 -8.21 -17.16
CA ARG A 286 -8.71 -8.15 -18.52
C ARG A 286 -9.80 -8.32 -19.57
N GLU A 287 -10.74 -9.24 -19.38
CA GLU A 287 -11.88 -9.48 -20.27
C GLU A 287 -12.87 -8.31 -20.22
N ALA A 288 -13.26 -7.81 -19.06
CA ALA A 288 -14.14 -6.65 -18.93
C ALA A 288 -13.57 -5.38 -19.58
N LEU A 289 -12.25 -5.18 -19.50
CA LEU A 289 -11.55 -4.11 -20.20
C LEU A 289 -11.49 -4.34 -21.73
N TYR A 290 -11.41 -5.59 -22.17
CA TYR A 290 -11.45 -5.95 -23.59
C TYR A 290 -12.86 -5.75 -24.19
N THR A 291 -13.92 -6.13 -23.46
CA THR A 291 -15.31 -5.91 -23.85
C THR A 291 -15.67 -4.43 -23.89
N ARG A 292 -15.15 -3.61 -22.96
CA ARG A 292 -15.31 -2.14 -23.01
C ARG A 292 -14.58 -1.49 -24.19
N SER A 293 -13.40 -2.00 -24.58
CA SER A 293 -12.67 -1.54 -25.77
C SER A 293 -13.42 -1.85 -27.08
N LEU A 294 -14.00 -3.06 -27.17
CA LEU A 294 -14.80 -3.49 -28.32
C LEU A 294 -16.13 -2.73 -28.40
N LEU A 295 -16.82 -2.52 -27.27
CA LEU A 295 -18.08 -1.76 -27.24
C LEU A 295 -17.88 -0.25 -27.42
N GLY A 296 -16.77 0.31 -26.92
CA GLY A 296 -16.39 1.71 -27.15
C GLY A 296 -16.02 2.02 -28.59
N SER A 297 -15.52 1.02 -29.34
CA SER A 297 -15.22 1.14 -30.77
C SER A 297 -16.46 1.02 -31.67
N CYS A 298 -17.59 0.55 -31.14
CA CYS A 298 -18.86 0.44 -31.89
C CYS A 298 -19.79 1.65 -31.73
N CYS A 299 -19.43 2.66 -30.95
CA CYS A 299 -20.26 3.84 -30.71
C CYS A 299 -19.68 5.13 -31.29
N PHE A 300 -19.20 5.12 -32.53
CA PHE A 300 -19.13 6.31 -33.37
C PHE A 300 -19.20 5.87 -34.84
N HIS A 301 -20.40 5.83 -35.40
CA HIS A 301 -20.71 6.11 -36.81
C HIS A 301 -22.23 6.15 -36.96
N LYS A 302 -22.83 7.33 -36.76
CA LYS A 302 -24.21 7.60 -37.17
C LYS A 302 -24.20 8.14 -38.60
N TYR A 303 -24.76 7.32 -39.48
CA TYR A 303 -25.53 7.62 -40.69
C TYR A 303 -24.85 8.28 -41.91
N SER A 304 -24.49 7.42 -42.86
CA SER A 304 -24.83 7.61 -44.28
C SER A 304 -25.25 6.26 -44.87
N SER A 305 -26.33 6.30 -45.62
CA SER A 305 -27.12 5.23 -46.21
C SER A 305 -26.36 4.24 -47.09
N SER A 306 -26.61 2.94 -46.90
CA SER A 306 -26.94 1.92 -47.92
C SER A 306 -26.58 0.51 -47.40
N GLY A 307 -27.41 -0.48 -47.73
CA GLY A 307 -27.55 -1.70 -46.96
C GLY A 307 -26.38 -2.69 -47.03
N MET A 308 -26.16 -3.38 -45.91
CA MET A 308 -25.55 -4.70 -45.87
C MET A 308 -25.94 -5.36 -44.55
N GLY A 309 -26.80 -6.38 -44.62
CA GLY A 309 -27.20 -7.16 -43.46
C GLY A 309 -26.08 -8.10 -43.04
N ILE A 310 -25.40 -7.81 -41.92
CA ILE A 310 -24.48 -8.74 -41.30
C ILE A 310 -25.31 -9.75 -40.51
N ARG A 311 -25.45 -10.97 -41.03
CA ARG A 311 -25.96 -12.11 -40.26
C ARG A 311 -24.87 -12.54 -39.28
N LEU A 312 -25.12 -12.37 -37.99
CA LEU A 312 -24.31 -12.97 -36.95
C LEU A 312 -24.44 -14.51 -37.01
N PRO A 313 -23.36 -15.28 -36.77
CA PRO A 313 -23.45 -16.72 -36.65
C PRO A 313 -24.46 -17.13 -35.57
N LEU A 314 -25.28 -18.13 -35.86
CA LEU A 314 -26.40 -18.57 -35.01
C LEU A 314 -25.96 -18.94 -33.57
N GLU A 315 -24.68 -19.28 -33.38
CA GLU A 315 -24.09 -19.60 -32.09
C GLU A 315 -23.87 -18.37 -31.20
N VAL A 316 -23.57 -17.21 -31.79
CA VAL A 316 -23.40 -15.94 -31.07
C VAL A 316 -24.75 -15.41 -30.56
N ALA A 317 -25.81 -15.57 -31.37
CA ALA A 317 -27.17 -15.20 -30.97
C ALA A 317 -27.71 -16.06 -29.81
N ARG A 318 -27.32 -17.36 -29.76
CA ARG A 318 -27.71 -18.26 -28.66
C ARG A 318 -27.00 -17.96 -27.35
N HIS A 319 -25.77 -17.41 -27.40
CA HIS A 319 -25.03 -17.04 -26.20
C HIS A 319 -25.59 -15.78 -25.53
N ILE A 320 -26.02 -14.81 -26.35
CA ILE A 320 -26.64 -13.56 -25.87
C ILE A 320 -28.03 -13.83 -25.25
N ALA A 321 -28.84 -14.72 -25.85
CA ALA A 321 -30.17 -15.06 -25.33
C ALA A 321 -30.13 -15.79 -23.97
N ARG A 322 -29.08 -16.56 -23.68
CA ARG A 322 -28.89 -17.24 -22.38
C ARG A 322 -28.45 -16.30 -21.26
N PHE A 323 -27.82 -15.18 -21.60
CA PHE A 323 -27.37 -14.20 -20.62
C PHE A 323 -28.49 -13.25 -20.18
N ALA A 324 -29.49 -13.04 -21.04
CA ALA A 324 -30.65 -12.17 -20.75
C ALA A 324 -31.76 -12.86 -19.94
N SER A 325 -31.66 -14.17 -19.67
CA SER A 325 -32.70 -14.96 -19.00
C SER A 325 -32.29 -15.49 -17.61
N SER A 326 -31.18 -15.01 -17.04
CA SER A 326 -30.71 -15.38 -15.70
C SER A 326 -30.78 -14.24 -14.67
N HIS A 327 -31.47 -13.15 -14.99
CA HIS A 327 -31.80 -12.08 -14.03
C HIS A 327 -33.28 -11.75 -14.15
N ASP A 328 -34.10 -12.68 -13.65
CA ASP A 328 -35.37 -12.46 -12.97
C ASP A 328 -35.43 -13.46 -11.79
#